data_AF-A0A957YQN8-F1
#
_entry.id   AF-A0A957YQN8-F1
#
_cell.length_a   1.000
_cell.length_b   1.000
_cell.length_c   1.000
_cell.angle_alpha   90.00
_cell.angle_beta   90.00
_cell.angle_gamma   90.00
#
_symmetry.space_group_name_H-M   'P 1'
#
loop_
_entity.id
_entity.type
_entity.pdbx_description
1 polymer ?
#
loop_
_entity_poly.entity_id
_entity_poly.type
_entity_poly.pdbx_seq_one_letter_code
_entity_poly.pdbx_strand_id
1 'polypeptide(L)'
;MIRRREKGQTMAEFALVMPILILLMFGMTFAAFYAFRSAATDWGVFITGVASGSYNTPATEHARDNVLWPDLADRINAGQTGPRQARSLISVEDSRNWIFGIRLIEAQRAETNFRLWRFYPGPPPAGGFE
;
A
#
# COMPACT_ATOMS: atom_id res chain seq x y z
N MET A 1 -11.16 -20.67 -53.46
CA MET A 1 -12.20 -20.17 -52.52
C MET A 1 -11.90 -20.48 -51.05
N ILE A 2 -11.42 -21.68 -50.71
CA ILE A 2 -11.15 -22.14 -49.33
C ILE A 2 -10.26 -21.17 -48.53
N ARG A 3 -9.11 -20.76 -49.10
CA ARG A 3 -8.14 -19.83 -48.48
C ARG A 3 -8.69 -18.44 -48.09
N ARG A 4 -9.77 -17.98 -48.74
CA ARG A 4 -10.40 -16.67 -48.44
C ARG A 4 -11.38 -16.79 -47.27
N ARG A 5 -12.01 -17.97 -47.14
CA ARG A 5 -12.94 -18.33 -46.05
C ARG A 5 -12.19 -18.55 -44.73
N GLU A 6 -11.04 -19.23 -44.79
CA GLU A 6 -10.12 -19.41 -43.65
C GLU A 6 -9.61 -18.07 -43.11
N LYS A 7 -9.16 -17.16 -43.99
CA LYS A 7 -8.72 -15.81 -43.59
C LYS A 7 -9.82 -14.99 -42.90
N GLY A 8 -11.07 -15.11 -43.36
CA GLY A 8 -12.21 -14.43 -42.74
C GLY A 8 -12.54 -14.99 -41.35
N GLN A 9 -12.46 -16.31 -41.18
CA GLN A 9 -12.64 -16.96 -39.89
C GLN A 9 -11.54 -16.58 -38.89
N THR A 10 -10.26 -16.62 -39.30
CA THR A 10 -9.15 -16.20 -38.43
C THR A 10 -9.27 -14.73 -38.01
N MET A 11 -9.73 -13.86 -38.90
CA MET A 11 -9.96 -12.45 -38.57
C MET A 11 -11.09 -12.27 -37.54
N ALA A 12 -12.16 -13.07 -37.64
CA ALA A 12 -13.26 -13.05 -36.67
C ALA A 12 -12.83 -13.62 -35.30
N GLU A 13 -12.08 -14.72 -35.28
CA GLU A 13 -11.53 -15.30 -34.05
C GLU A 13 -10.58 -14.32 -33.35
N PHE A 14 -9.69 -13.67 -34.10
CA PHE A 14 -8.80 -12.63 -33.57
C PHE A 14 -9.58 -11.44 -33.01
N ALA A 15 -10.58 -10.95 -33.74
CA ALA A 15 -11.42 -9.84 -33.29
C ALA A 15 -12.20 -10.17 -32.01
N LEU A 16 -12.53 -11.43 -31.77
CA LEU A 16 -13.22 -11.89 -30.56
C LEU A 16 -12.25 -12.06 -29.38
N VAL A 17 -11.05 -12.60 -29.62
CA VAL A 17 -10.07 -12.87 -28.56
C VAL A 17 -9.37 -11.61 -28.07
N MET A 18 -9.09 -10.64 -28.96
CA MET A 18 -8.33 -9.44 -28.60
C MET A 18 -8.96 -8.62 -27.45
N PRO A 19 -10.28 -8.32 -27.45
CA PRO A 19 -10.92 -7.63 -26.33
C PRO A 19 -10.77 -8.39 -25.00
N ILE A 20 -10.85 -9.72 -25.03
CA ILE A 20 -10.71 -10.57 -23.83
C ILE A 20 -9.28 -10.47 -23.27
N LEU A 21 -8.27 -10.57 -24.14
CA LEU A 21 -6.88 -10.43 -23.73
C LEU A 21 -6.57 -9.04 -23.18
N ILE A 22 -7.14 -7.99 -23.79
CA ILE A 22 -7.00 -6.61 -23.32
C ILE A 22 -7.61 -6.48 -21.92
N LEU A 23 -8.84 -6.96 -21.72
CA LEU A 23 -9.50 -6.94 -20.40
C LEU A 23 -8.69 -7.71 -19.35
N LEU A 24 -8.14 -8.87 -19.71
CA LEU A 24 -7.32 -9.68 -18.83
C LEU A 24 -6.02 -8.97 -18.44
N MET A 25 -5.35 -8.33 -19.41
CA MET A 25 -4.14 -7.54 -19.15
C MET A 25 -4.42 -6.35 -18.24
N PHE A 26 -5.52 -5.62 -18.45
CA PHE A 26 -5.95 -4.55 -17.55
C PHE A 26 -6.26 -5.08 -16.16
N GLY A 27 -7.03 -6.17 -16.06
CA GLY A 27 -7.37 -6.80 -14.77
C GLY A 27 -6.14 -7.19 -13.96
N MET A 28 -5.16 -7.85 -14.60
CA MET A 28 -3.89 -8.20 -13.95
C MET A 28 -3.09 -6.97 -13.53
N THR A 29 -3.05 -5.94 -14.37
CA THR A 29 -2.36 -4.68 -14.06
C THR A 29 -3.00 -4.02 -12.84
N PHE A 30 -4.32 -3.89 -12.79
CA PHE A 30 -5.03 -3.33 -11.64
C PHE A 30 -4.82 -4.14 -10.36
N ALA A 31 -4.85 -5.48 -10.45
CA ALA A 31 -4.56 -6.34 -9.32
C ALA A 31 -3.13 -6.14 -8.79
N ALA A 32 -2.15 -6.03 -9.68
CA ALA A 32 -0.75 -5.76 -9.32
C ALA A 32 -0.59 -4.38 -8.67
N PHE A 33 -1.22 -3.33 -9.20
CA PHE A 33 -1.20 -1.99 -8.60
C PHE A 33 -1.86 -1.97 -7.21
N TYR A 34 -2.98 -2.69 -7.04
CA TYR A 34 -3.62 -2.82 -5.73
C TYR A 34 -2.71 -3.54 -4.72
N ALA A 35 -2.09 -4.65 -5.12
CA ALA A 35 -1.15 -5.37 -4.28
C ALA A 35 0.08 -4.51 -3.90
N PHE A 36 0.62 -3.75 -4.85
CA PHE A 36 1.73 -2.83 -4.61
C PHE A 36 1.34 -1.71 -3.63
N ARG A 37 0.17 -1.10 -3.83
CA ARG A 37 -0.39 -0.09 -2.92
C ARG A 37 -0.60 -0.63 -1.52
N SER A 38 -1.13 -1.84 -1.39
CA SER A 38 -1.27 -2.51 -0.09
C SER A 38 0.09 -2.72 0.58
N ALA A 39 1.04 -3.34 -0.12
CA ALA A 39 2.35 -3.70 0.43
C ALA A 39 3.14 -2.49 0.94
N ALA A 40 3.12 -1.39 0.20
CA ALA A 40 3.87 -0.22 0.59
C ALA A 40 3.13 0.68 1.60
N THR A 41 1.82 0.46 1.78
CA THR A 41 1.09 0.95 2.96
C THR A 41 1.44 0.14 4.21
N ASP A 42 1.57 -1.18 4.10
CA ASP A 42 2.02 -2.03 5.21
C ASP A 42 3.44 -1.63 5.65
N TRP A 43 4.31 -1.29 4.69
CA TRP A 43 5.61 -0.67 4.98
C TRP A 43 5.46 0.66 5.75
N GLY A 44 4.54 1.53 5.33
CA GLY A 44 4.24 2.77 6.05
C GLY A 44 3.81 2.55 7.49
N VAL A 45 2.91 1.58 7.72
CA VAL A 45 2.47 1.18 9.07
C VAL A 45 3.64 0.64 9.89
N PHE A 46 4.50 -0.17 9.29
CA PHE A 46 5.70 -0.68 9.94
C PHE A 46 6.66 0.45 10.35
N ILE A 47 7.09 1.29 9.41
CA ILE A 47 8.12 2.31 9.66
C ILE A 47 7.63 3.40 10.61
N THR A 48 6.33 3.75 10.55
CA THR A 48 5.71 4.70 11.48
C THR A 48 5.67 4.14 12.90
N GLY A 49 5.37 2.86 13.08
CA GLY A 49 5.41 2.24 14.40
C GLY A 49 6.84 2.10 14.96
N VAL A 50 7.83 1.79 14.12
CA VAL A 50 9.25 1.84 14.51
C VAL A 50 9.65 3.25 14.95
N ALA A 51 9.36 4.28 14.15
CA ALA A 51 9.68 5.67 14.47
C ALA A 51 8.95 6.16 15.73
N SER A 52 7.74 5.66 15.99
CA SER A 52 7.01 5.94 17.21
C SER A 52 7.68 5.33 18.44
N GLY A 53 8.17 4.09 18.38
CA GLY A 53 8.76 3.42 19.56
C GLY A 53 10.26 3.69 19.79
N SER A 54 11.00 4.09 18.76
CA SER A 54 12.47 4.16 18.78
C SER A 54 13.03 5.45 19.39
N TYR A 55 12.19 6.48 19.56
CA TYR A 55 12.62 7.80 20.03
C TYR A 55 11.76 8.27 21.21
N ASN A 56 12.34 9.08 22.09
CA ASN A 56 11.58 9.71 23.18
C ASN A 56 10.56 10.72 22.64
N THR A 57 10.94 11.46 21.60
CA THR A 57 10.05 12.29 20.78
C THR A 57 9.75 11.52 19.50
N PRO A 58 8.51 11.06 19.27
CA PRO A 58 8.15 10.30 18.06
C PRO A 58 8.47 11.06 16.78
N ALA A 59 9.29 10.47 15.90
CA ALA A 59 9.65 11.03 14.59
C ALA A 59 8.69 10.55 13.48
N THR A 60 7.39 10.51 13.77
CA THR A 60 6.38 9.92 12.89
C THR A 60 6.13 10.72 11.62
N GLU A 61 6.40 12.03 11.62
CA GLU A 61 6.27 12.89 10.44
C GLU A 61 7.25 12.44 9.34
N HIS A 62 8.55 12.34 9.66
CA HIS A 62 9.57 11.84 8.73
C HIS A 62 9.32 10.40 8.27
N ALA A 63 8.73 9.57 9.13
CA ALA A 63 8.37 8.21 8.76
C ALA A 63 7.23 8.18 7.71
N ARG A 64 6.27 9.10 7.82
CA ARG A 64 5.15 9.23 6.87
C ARG A 64 5.60 9.78 5.51
N ASP A 65 6.63 10.61 5.45
CA ASP A 65 7.22 11.08 4.18
C ASP A 65 7.74 9.94 3.29
N ASN A 66 8.03 8.77 3.88
CA ASN A 66 8.48 7.58 3.14
C ASN A 66 7.32 6.73 2.59
N VAL A 67 6.07 7.11 2.84
CA VAL A 67 4.88 6.42 2.33
C VAL A 67 4.54 6.99 0.95
N LEU A 68 4.59 6.13 -0.07
CA LEU A 68 4.45 6.56 -1.47
C LEU A 68 3.06 7.10 -1.83
N TRP A 69 2.02 6.79 -1.03
CA TRP A 69 0.66 7.30 -1.21
C TRP A 69 0.30 8.27 -0.08
N PRO A 70 0.27 9.59 -0.35
CA PRO A 70 -0.02 10.60 0.68
C PRO A 70 -1.37 10.38 1.36
N ASP A 71 -2.38 9.96 0.59
CA ASP A 71 -3.74 9.74 1.10
C ASP A 71 -3.82 8.60 2.13
N LEU A 72 -2.87 7.66 2.08
CA LEU A 72 -2.73 6.59 3.06
C LEU A 72 -1.80 6.99 4.20
N ALA A 73 -0.75 7.77 3.92
CA ALA A 73 0.18 8.29 4.92
C ALA A 73 -0.55 9.03 6.05
N ASP A 74 -1.50 9.89 5.67
CA ASP A 74 -2.31 10.69 6.61
C ASP A 74 -3.29 9.84 7.45
N ARG A 75 -3.61 8.62 6.98
CA ARG A 75 -4.54 7.71 7.64
C ARG A 75 -3.85 6.72 8.58
N ILE A 76 -2.52 6.64 8.56
CA ILE A 76 -1.75 5.78 9.47
C ILE A 76 -1.76 6.41 10.86
N ASN A 77 -2.34 5.70 11.82
CA ASN A 77 -2.30 6.08 13.22
C ASN A 77 -1.13 5.37 13.90
N ALA A 78 -0.45 6.07 14.79
CA ALA A 78 0.60 5.49 15.61
C ALA A 78 0.59 6.12 17.00
N GLY A 79 0.94 5.34 18.01
CA GLY A 79 1.01 5.80 19.38
C GLY A 79 1.95 4.95 20.22
N GLN A 80 2.57 5.58 21.22
CA GLN A 80 3.32 4.87 22.23
C GLN A 80 2.37 4.33 23.29
N THR A 81 2.44 3.03 23.55
CA THR A 81 1.67 2.33 24.60
C THR A 81 2.47 2.14 25.90
N GLY A 82 3.76 2.47 25.87
CA GLY A 82 4.67 2.45 27.01
C GLY A 82 6.11 2.74 26.59
N PRO A 83 7.08 2.74 27.52
CA PRO A 83 8.48 2.95 27.17
C PRO A 83 8.93 1.92 26.13
N ARG A 84 9.40 2.41 24.97
CA ARG A 84 9.87 1.56 23.85
C ARG A 84 8.81 0.60 23.31
N GLN A 85 7.53 0.92 23.52
CA GLN A 85 6.41 0.17 22.99
C GLN A 85 5.57 1.10 22.13
N ALA A 86 5.30 0.67 20.90
CA ALA A 86 4.51 1.45 19.97
C ALA A 86 3.56 0.53 19.20
N ARG A 87 2.40 1.09 18.87
CA ARG A 87 1.43 0.48 18.00
C ARG A 87 1.21 1.40 16.82
N SER A 88 1.20 0.84 15.61
CA SER A 88 0.77 1.54 14.43
C SER A 88 -0.28 0.73 13.69
N LEU A 89 -1.26 1.42 13.12
CA LEU A 89 -2.37 0.79 12.41
C LEU A 89 -2.89 1.69 11.31
N ILE A 90 -3.55 1.06 10.35
CA ILE A 90 -4.37 1.72 9.35
C ILE A 90 -5.67 0.94 9.19
N SER A 91 -6.77 1.67 9.01
CA SER A 91 -8.06 1.10 8.60
C SER A 91 -8.67 2.04 7.59
N VAL A 92 -8.65 1.62 6.32
CA VAL A 92 -9.28 2.32 5.20
C VAL A 92 -10.48 1.50 4.75
N GLU A 93 -11.61 2.19 4.65
CA GLU A 93 -12.81 1.70 3.99
C GLU A 93 -13.34 2.87 3.16
N ASP A 94 -13.17 2.78 1.84
CA ASP A 94 -13.59 3.81 0.91
C ASP A 94 -14.35 3.19 -0.26
N SER A 95 -15.33 3.91 -0.77
CA SER A 95 -16.09 3.50 -1.94
C SER A 95 -16.28 4.68 -2.86
N ARG A 96 -15.86 4.53 -4.11
CA ARG A 96 -15.91 5.61 -5.11
C ARG A 96 -16.42 5.09 -6.44
N ASN A 97 -17.16 5.95 -7.14
CA ASN A 97 -17.60 5.66 -8.50
C ASN A 97 -16.39 5.75 -9.43
N TRP A 98 -16.23 4.73 -10.27
CA TRP A 98 -15.18 4.66 -11.27
C TRP A 98 -15.77 4.72 -12.68
N ILE A 99 -14.91 4.50 -13.69
CA ILE A 99 -15.29 4.58 -15.09
C ILE A 99 -16.45 3.61 -15.36
N PHE A 100 -17.41 4.05 -16.18
CA PHE A 100 -18.62 3.30 -16.53
C PHE A 100 -19.57 2.98 -15.35
N GLY A 101 -19.47 3.73 -14.24
CA GLY A 101 -20.35 3.55 -13.08
C GLY A 101 -20.01 2.32 -12.24
N ILE A 102 -18.86 1.67 -12.49
CA ILE A 102 -18.35 0.59 -11.66
C ILE A 102 -17.98 1.16 -10.30
N ARG A 103 -18.50 0.58 -9.22
CA ARG A 103 -18.15 0.99 -7.86
C ARG A 103 -16.84 0.32 -7.46
N LEU A 104 -15.80 1.13 -7.25
CA LEU A 104 -14.56 0.67 -6.63
C LEU A 104 -14.73 0.68 -5.11
N ILE A 105 -14.33 -0.41 -4.48
CA ILE A 105 -14.30 -0.56 -3.03
C ILE A 105 -12.85 -0.82 -2.65
N GLU A 106 -12.31 0.04 -1.80
CA GLU A 106 -10.99 -0.11 -1.21
C GLU A 106 -11.16 -0.37 0.28
N ALA A 107 -10.82 -1.58 0.71
CA ALA A 107 -10.77 -1.95 2.11
C ALA A 107 -9.35 -2.42 2.42
N GLN A 108 -8.68 -1.75 3.35
CA GLN A 108 -7.36 -2.13 3.83
C GLN A 108 -7.31 -2.00 5.35
N ARG A 109 -6.77 -3.03 6.00
CA ARG A 109 -6.50 -3.01 7.43
C ARG A 109 -5.12 -3.62 7.66
N ALA A 110 -4.29 -2.91 8.41
CA ALA A 110 -3.01 -3.42 8.86
C ALA A 110 -2.71 -2.89 10.25
N GLU A 111 -1.99 -3.68 11.04
CA GLU A 111 -1.58 -3.34 12.39
C GLU A 111 -0.20 -3.93 12.67
N THR A 112 0.66 -3.13 13.28
CA THR A 112 1.97 -3.55 13.78
C THR A 112 2.12 -3.14 15.24
N ASN A 113 2.64 -4.06 16.04
CA ASN A 113 2.92 -3.86 17.46
C ASN A 113 4.40 -4.05 17.69
N PHE A 114 5.05 -3.06 18.30
CA PHE A 114 6.48 -3.03 18.57
C PHE A 114 6.75 -3.07 20.06
N ARG A 115 7.74 -3.89 20.43
CA ARG A 115 8.39 -3.86 21.74
C ARG A 115 9.90 -3.84 21.51
N LEU A 116 10.47 -2.63 21.53
CA LEU A 116 11.87 -2.42 21.21
C LEU A 116 12.71 -2.63 22.47
N TRP A 117 13.74 -3.48 22.38
CA TRP A 117 14.62 -3.77 23.51
C TRP A 117 15.57 -2.61 23.80
N ARG A 118 15.98 -2.51 25.07
CA ARG A 118 16.72 -1.39 25.68
C ARG A 118 18.13 -1.16 25.11
N PHE A 119 18.59 -1.96 24.15
CA PHE A 119 19.96 -1.93 23.62
C PHE A 119 20.25 -0.78 22.66
N TYR A 120 19.23 -0.03 22.25
CA TYR A 120 19.43 1.29 21.63
C TYR A 120 19.28 2.36 22.72
N PRO A 121 20.39 2.96 23.21
CA PRO A 121 20.27 4.26 23.85
C PRO A 121 19.58 5.14 22.80
N GLY A 122 18.50 5.81 23.20
CA GLY A 122 17.88 6.79 22.30
C GLY A 122 18.92 7.83 21.89
N PRO A 123 18.64 8.67 20.87
CA PRO A 123 19.54 9.75 20.52
C PRO A 123 19.95 10.50 21.81
N PRO A 124 21.23 10.84 21.96
CA PRO A 124 21.72 11.49 23.17
C PRO A 124 20.88 12.74 23.45
N PRO A 125 20.63 13.08 24.72
CA PRO A 125 19.95 14.31 25.07
C PRO A 125 20.67 15.49 24.42
N ALA A 126 19.93 16.56 24.09
CA ALA A 126 20.52 17.75 23.49
C ALA A 126 21.71 18.25 24.33
N GLY A 127 22.92 18.11 23.81
CA GLY A 127 24.18 18.44 24.50
C GLY A 127 24.96 17.27 25.12
N GLY A 128 24.57 16.01 24.90
CA GLY A 128 25.30 14.83 25.39
C GLY A 128 26.30 14.27 24.37
N PHE A 129 27.52 13.99 24.83
CA PHE A 129 28.49 13.12 24.13
C PHE A 129 28.34 11.68 24.64
N GLU A 130 28.69 10.71 23.79
CA GLU A 130 28.67 9.26 24.10
C GLU A 130 29.48 8.87 25.35
#